data_AF-A0AAV5ZAM8-F1
#
_entry.id   AF-A0AAV5ZAM8-F1
#
_cell.length_a   1.000
_cell.length_b   1.000
_cell.length_c   1.000
_cell.angle_alpha   90.00
_cell.angle_beta   90.00
_cell.angle_gamma   90.00
#
_symmetry.space_group_name_H-M   'P 1'
#
loop_
_entity.id
_entity.type
_entity.pdbx_description
1 polymer ?
#
loop_
_entity_poly.entity_id
_entity_poly.type
_entity_poly.pdbx_seq_one_letter_code
_entity_poly.pdbx_strand_id
1 'polypeptide(L)'
;MDQAGGLYGKLEERILARDQVGASAVYYDLVRAGRPRAEIVRETVRIHAPYTHVPYHQRLDDGIVRFVNNDHCLLSSRASADLMTRVRPELAYLPLAQTIWYIPTGLDPWNQLIGKMPG
;
A
#
# COMPACT_ATOMS: atom_id res chain seq x y z
N MET A 1 0.27 -1.51 -21.26
CA MET A 1 -0.59 -1.27 -20.08
C MET A 1 -1.42 -2.51 -19.89
N ASP A 2 -1.21 -3.23 -18.80
CA ASP A 2 -1.98 -4.45 -18.51
C ASP A 2 -3.38 -4.01 -18.06
N GLN A 3 -4.34 -4.03 -19.00
CA GLN A 3 -5.74 -3.61 -18.84
C GLN A 3 -6.51 -4.60 -17.94
N ALA A 4 -7.76 -4.26 -17.60
CA ALA A 4 -8.64 -4.99 -16.69
C ALA A 4 -8.53 -6.53 -16.82
N GLY A 5 -8.12 -7.20 -15.73
CA GLY A 5 -7.87 -8.65 -15.66
C GLY A 5 -6.40 -9.05 -15.46
N GLY A 6 -5.47 -8.13 -15.72
CA GLY A 6 -4.03 -8.30 -15.49
C GLY A 6 -3.60 -8.21 -14.02
N LEU A 7 -2.30 -8.34 -13.74
CA LEU A 7 -1.77 -8.30 -12.37
C LEU A 7 -2.05 -6.95 -11.67
N TYR A 8 -2.04 -5.83 -12.40
CA TYR A 8 -2.40 -4.53 -11.84
C TYR A 8 -3.90 -4.38 -11.55
N GLY A 9 -4.76 -5.01 -12.35
CA GLY A 9 -6.20 -5.07 -12.04
C GLY A 9 -6.46 -5.87 -10.76
N LYS A 10 -5.76 -6.99 -10.57
CA LYS A 10 -5.80 -7.74 -9.30
C LYS A 10 -5.25 -6.91 -8.14
N LEU A 11 -4.15 -6.17 -8.34
CA LEU A 11 -3.59 -5.31 -7.30
C LEU A 11 -4.62 -4.25 -6.86
N GLU A 12 -5.29 -3.63 -7.84
CA GLU A 12 -6.37 -2.67 -7.60
C GLU A 12 -7.51 -3.27 -6.79
N GLU A 13 -8.01 -4.45 -7.21
CA GLU A 13 -9.04 -5.18 -6.47
C GLU A 13 -8.64 -5.41 -5.01
N ARG A 14 -7.42 -5.88 -4.75
CA ARG A 14 -6.93 -6.16 -3.39
C ARG A 14 -6.76 -4.91 -2.54
N ILE A 15 -6.25 -3.82 -3.11
CA ILE A 15 -6.12 -2.55 -2.41
C ILE A 15 -7.50 -2.02 -2.00
N LEU A 16 -8.47 -2.01 -2.92
CA LEU A 16 -9.83 -1.50 -2.64
C LEU A 16 -10.62 -2.42 -1.69
N ALA A 17 -10.33 -3.71 -1.70
CA ALA A 17 -10.84 -4.68 -0.74
C ALA A 17 -10.18 -4.58 0.65
N ARG A 18 -9.16 -3.71 0.82
CA ARG A 18 -8.36 -3.58 2.06
C ARG A 18 -7.63 -4.88 2.43
N ASP A 19 -7.29 -5.68 1.42
CA ASP A 19 -6.64 -6.99 1.55
C ASP A 19 -5.11 -6.87 1.42
N GLN A 20 -4.43 -6.76 2.55
CA GLN A 20 -2.97 -6.57 2.64
C GLN A 20 -2.19 -7.80 2.19
N VAL A 21 -2.65 -8.98 2.60
CA VAL A 21 -2.02 -10.26 2.25
C VAL A 21 -2.18 -10.50 0.76
N GLY A 22 -3.38 -10.27 0.22
CA GLY A 22 -3.66 -10.36 -1.21
C GLY A 22 -2.86 -9.35 -2.03
N ALA A 23 -2.78 -8.08 -1.60
CA ALA A 23 -1.98 -7.07 -2.29
C ALA A 23 -0.49 -7.43 -2.31
N SER A 24 0.02 -7.96 -1.19
CA SER A 24 1.41 -8.42 -1.08
C SER A 24 1.69 -9.63 -1.99
N ALA A 25 0.76 -10.59 -2.05
CA ALA A 25 0.86 -11.74 -2.96
C ALA A 25 0.93 -11.29 -4.43
N VAL A 26 0.03 -10.38 -4.84
CA VAL A 26 0.04 -9.81 -6.21
C VAL A 26 1.32 -9.04 -6.47
N TYR A 27 1.84 -8.31 -5.49
CA TYR A 27 3.14 -7.64 -5.61
C TYR A 27 4.29 -8.62 -5.85
N TYR A 28 4.33 -9.75 -5.14
CA TYR A 28 5.34 -10.78 -5.40
C TYR A 28 5.24 -11.33 -6.83
N ASP A 29 4.02 -11.49 -7.35
CA ASP A 29 3.82 -11.91 -8.74
C ASP A 29 4.28 -10.85 -9.75
N LEU A 30 4.05 -9.56 -9.46
CA LEU A 30 4.59 -8.45 -10.28
C LEU A 30 6.12 -8.46 -10.30
N VAL A 31 6.77 -8.73 -9.15
CA VAL A 31 8.23 -8.85 -9.06
C VAL A 31 8.73 -10.07 -9.84
N ARG A 32 8.10 -11.24 -9.68
CA ARG A 32 8.45 -12.47 -10.42
C ARG A 32 8.27 -12.31 -11.93
N ALA A 33 7.25 -11.56 -12.35
CA ALA A 33 7.00 -11.22 -13.76
C ALA A 33 7.97 -10.16 -14.31
N GLY A 34 8.95 -9.69 -13.52
CA GLY A 34 9.96 -8.73 -13.96
C GLY A 34 9.41 -7.34 -14.24
N ARG A 35 8.29 -6.95 -13.60
CA ARG A 35 7.68 -5.64 -13.86
C ARG A 35 8.61 -4.50 -13.42
N PRO A 36 8.72 -3.41 -14.21
CA PRO A 36 9.55 -2.27 -13.87
C PRO A 36 9.15 -1.64 -12.53
N ARG A 37 10.15 -1.30 -11.70
CA ARG A 37 9.94 -0.66 -10.38
C ARG A 37 9.09 0.60 -10.46
N ALA A 38 9.41 1.47 -11.41
CA ALA A 38 8.69 2.71 -11.64
C ALA A 38 7.23 2.46 -12.06
N GLU A 39 6.95 1.38 -12.80
CA GLU A 39 5.60 1.01 -13.19
C GLU A 39 4.79 0.55 -11.97
N ILE A 40 5.36 -0.29 -11.11
CA ILE A 40 4.70 -0.75 -9.87
C ILE A 40 4.36 0.44 -8.96
N VAL A 41 5.32 1.36 -8.75
CA VAL A 41 5.09 2.57 -7.95
C VAL A 41 3.99 3.43 -8.57
N ARG A 42 4.07 3.70 -9.89
CA ARG A 42 3.07 4.52 -10.60
C ARG A 42 1.66 3.93 -10.48
N GLU A 43 1.50 2.62 -10.67
CA GLU A 43 0.18 1.98 -10.56
C GLU A 43 -0.32 1.96 -9.12
N THR A 44 0.54 1.73 -8.13
CA THR A 44 0.18 1.82 -6.71
C THR A 44 -0.35 3.22 -6.35
N VAL A 45 0.34 4.27 -6.82
CA VAL A 45 -0.11 5.66 -6.64
C VAL A 45 -1.43 5.91 -7.36
N ARG A 46 -1.58 5.47 -8.62
CA ARG A 46 -2.82 5.62 -9.40
C ARG A 46 -4.03 5.02 -8.66
N ILE A 47 -3.86 3.84 -8.08
CA ILE A 47 -4.92 3.11 -7.39
C ILE A 47 -5.29 3.80 -6.07
N HIS A 48 -4.31 4.16 -5.24
CA HIS A 48 -4.56 4.58 -3.86
C HIS A 48 -4.83 6.10 -3.71
N ALA A 49 -4.19 6.94 -4.53
CA ALA A 49 -4.28 8.40 -4.40
C ALA A 49 -5.72 8.96 -4.40
N PRO A 50 -6.68 8.45 -5.21
CA PRO A 50 -8.06 8.94 -5.20
C PRO A 50 -8.82 8.74 -3.88
N TYR A 51 -8.28 7.95 -2.94
CA TYR A 51 -8.95 7.61 -1.69
C TYR A 51 -8.27 8.22 -0.45
N THR A 52 -7.16 8.94 -0.63
CA THR A 52 -6.32 9.44 0.49
C THR A 52 -6.41 10.96 0.65
N HIS A 53 -7.63 11.49 0.71
CA HIS A 53 -7.84 12.94 0.78
C HIS A 53 -7.76 13.50 2.21
N VAL A 54 -8.05 12.67 3.21
CA VAL A 54 -7.99 13.04 4.64
C VAL A 54 -7.13 11.99 5.34
N PRO A 55 -5.83 12.25 5.56
CA PRO A 55 -4.93 11.21 6.05
C PRO A 55 -5.06 10.98 7.56
N TYR A 56 -5.54 11.97 8.32
CA TYR A 56 -5.67 11.92 9.77
C TYR A 56 -7.13 11.71 10.20
N HIS A 57 -7.36 10.71 11.06
CA HIS A 57 -8.66 10.48 11.68
C HIS A 57 -8.50 10.26 13.18
N GLN A 58 -9.50 10.70 13.94
CA GLN A 58 -9.55 10.56 15.39
C GLN A 58 -10.90 10.02 15.82
N ARG A 59 -10.89 9.14 16.84
CA ARG A 59 -12.07 8.59 17.49
C ARG A 59 -11.95 8.81 19.00
N LEU A 60 -13.06 9.21 19.62
CA LEU A 60 -13.17 9.39 21.06
C LEU A 60 -14.30 8.48 21.54
N ASP A 61 -13.96 7.47 22.35
CA ASP A 61 -14.94 6.56 22.97
C ASP A 61 -14.69 6.53 24.47
N ASP A 62 -15.67 6.88 25.29
CA ASP A 62 -15.60 6.78 26.76
C ASP A 62 -14.34 7.42 27.38
N GLY A 63 -13.89 8.55 26.81
CA GLY A 63 -12.67 9.25 27.25
C GLY A 63 -11.35 8.67 26.69
N ILE A 64 -11.40 7.58 25.95
CA ILE A 64 -10.25 7.01 25.22
C ILE A 64 -10.12 7.68 23.86
N VAL A 65 -8.95 8.26 23.62
CA VAL A 65 -8.59 8.86 22.33
C VAL A 65 -7.80 7.86 21.50
N ARG A 66 -8.25 7.62 20.27
CA ARG A 66 -7.51 6.87 19.24
C ARG A 66 -7.35 7.75 18.01
N PHE A 67 -6.19 7.67 17.39
CA PHE A 67 -5.92 8.38 16.15
C PHE A 67 -5.14 7.49 15.18
N VAL A 68 -5.28 7.81 13.91
CA VAL A 68 -4.57 7.17 12.81
C VAL A 68 -4.16 8.24 11.81
N ASN A 69 -2.96 8.10 11.27
CA ASN A 69 -2.49 8.93 10.17
C ASN A 69 -1.96 8.05 9.03
N ASN A 70 -2.52 8.16 7.83
CA ASN A 70 -2.25 7.29 6.68
C ASN A 70 -1.46 7.98 5.55
N ASP A 71 -1.01 9.22 5.75
CA ASP A 71 -0.14 9.94 4.80
C ASP A 71 1.13 9.15 4.45
N HIS A 72 1.73 8.49 5.45
CA HIS A 72 2.94 7.70 5.31
C HIS A 72 2.78 6.49 4.38
N CYS A 73 1.55 5.98 4.16
CA CYS A 73 1.30 4.84 3.28
C CYS A 73 1.74 5.16 1.84
N LEU A 74 1.40 6.34 1.32
CA LEU A 74 1.84 6.81 0.00
C LEU A 74 3.22 7.48 0.04
N LEU A 75 3.53 8.27 1.07
CA LEU A 75 4.83 8.95 1.15
C LEU A 75 6.00 7.96 1.23
N SER A 76 5.77 6.77 1.81
CA SER A 76 6.78 5.70 1.84
C SER A 76 7.22 5.28 0.44
N SER A 77 6.37 5.39 -0.59
CA SER A 77 6.73 5.01 -1.97
C SER A 77 7.93 5.78 -2.51
N ARG A 78 8.07 7.06 -2.14
CA ARG A 78 9.22 7.90 -2.49
C ARG A 78 10.48 7.42 -1.79
N ALA A 79 10.41 7.16 -0.49
CA ALA A 79 11.54 6.66 0.29
C ALA A 79 11.98 5.27 -0.22
N SER A 80 11.01 4.40 -0.48
CA SER A 80 11.24 3.09 -1.09
C SER A 80 11.97 3.22 -2.42
N ALA A 81 11.52 4.10 -3.34
CA ALA A 81 12.15 4.31 -4.63
C ALA A 81 13.65 4.66 -4.54
N ASP A 82 14.03 5.53 -3.61
CA ASP A 82 15.43 5.86 -3.34
C ASP A 82 16.18 4.66 -2.72
N LEU A 83 15.62 4.01 -1.70
CA LEU A 83 16.24 2.87 -1.01
C LEU A 83 16.51 1.67 -1.94
N MET A 84 15.65 1.43 -2.93
CA MET A 84 15.85 0.37 -3.94
C MET A 84 17.17 0.51 -4.73
N THR A 85 17.80 1.69 -4.72
CA THR A 85 19.10 1.95 -5.37
C THR A 85 20.29 1.83 -4.41
N ARG A 86 20.03 1.77 -3.09
CA ARG A 86 21.05 1.79 -2.03
C ARG A 86 21.24 0.46 -1.33
N VAL A 87 20.32 -0.48 -1.53
CA VAL A 87 20.43 -1.86 -1.01
C VAL A 87 21.07 -2.77 -2.06
N ARG A 88 21.51 -3.96 -1.62
CA ARG A 88 22.04 -4.99 -2.53
C ARG A 88 21.01 -5.32 -3.63
N PRO A 89 21.43 -5.55 -4.88
CA PRO A 89 20.52 -5.76 -6.01
C PRO A 89 19.45 -6.84 -5.77
N GLU A 90 19.80 -7.92 -5.07
CA GLU A 90 18.91 -9.04 -4.75
C GLU A 90 17.80 -8.65 -3.77
N LEU A 91 18.00 -7.57 -3.01
CA LEU A 91 17.07 -7.04 -2.01
C LEU A 91 16.33 -5.79 -2.50
N ALA A 92 16.57 -5.37 -3.75
CA ALA A 92 16.12 -4.08 -4.27
C ALA A 92 14.59 -3.92 -4.33
N TYR A 93 13.80 -4.96 -4.10
CA TYR A 93 12.35 -4.89 -4.04
C TYR A 93 11.80 -4.85 -2.60
N LEU A 94 12.61 -5.20 -1.59
CA LEU A 94 12.16 -5.20 -0.19
C LEU A 94 11.62 -3.85 0.31
N PRO A 95 12.22 -2.69 -0.03
CA PRO A 95 11.66 -1.41 0.41
C PRO A 95 10.22 -1.20 -0.07
N LEU A 96 9.94 -1.56 -1.32
CA LEU A 96 8.61 -1.40 -1.91
C LEU A 96 7.59 -2.41 -1.37
N ALA A 97 8.04 -3.59 -0.91
CA ALA A 97 7.17 -4.56 -0.24
C ALA A 97 6.48 -3.98 1.01
N GLN A 98 7.23 -3.19 1.80
CA GLN A 98 6.66 -2.52 2.97
C GLN A 98 5.61 -1.47 2.57
N THR A 99 5.87 -0.67 1.53
CA THR A 99 4.87 0.26 1.00
C THR A 99 3.60 -0.47 0.59
N ILE A 100 3.71 -1.56 -0.17
CA ILE A 100 2.54 -2.34 -0.61
C ILE A 100 1.76 -2.91 0.57
N TRP A 101 2.43 -3.35 1.63
CA TRP A 101 1.77 -3.87 2.82
C TRP A 101 0.80 -2.85 3.46
N TYR A 102 1.22 -1.59 3.57
CA TYR A 102 0.44 -0.54 4.24
C TYR A 102 -0.61 0.12 3.35
N ILE A 103 -0.47 0.05 2.03
CA ILE A 103 -1.38 0.71 1.08
C ILE A 103 -2.85 0.29 1.28
N PRO A 104 -3.22 -1.00 1.40
CA PRO A 104 -4.60 -1.38 1.67
C PRO A 104 -5.10 -0.91 3.05
N THR A 105 -4.24 -0.96 4.08
CA THR A 105 -4.55 -0.44 5.42
C THR A 105 -4.84 1.05 5.39
N GLY A 106 -4.13 1.82 4.56
CA GLY A 106 -4.35 3.25 4.36
C GLY A 106 -5.81 3.61 4.04
N LEU A 107 -6.55 2.66 3.46
CA LEU A 107 -7.97 2.79 3.08
C LEU A 107 -8.96 2.23 4.11
N ASP A 108 -8.49 1.75 5.26
CA ASP A 108 -9.33 1.18 6.32
C ASP A 108 -9.25 1.95 7.66
N PRO A 109 -9.52 3.27 7.69
CA PRO A 109 -9.40 4.08 8.91
C PRO A 109 -10.38 3.64 10.01
N TRP A 110 -11.49 3.00 9.66
CA TRP A 110 -12.46 2.55 10.65
C TRP A 110 -11.95 1.37 11.47
N ASN A 111 -11.51 0.29 10.81
CA ASN A 111 -10.94 -0.86 11.53
C ASN A 111 -9.68 -0.47 12.30
N GLN A 112 -8.92 0.51 11.79
CA GLN A 112 -7.85 1.21 12.49
C GLN A 112 -8.27 1.76 13.85
N LEU A 113 -9.29 2.60 13.85
CA LEU A 113 -9.77 3.30 15.04
C LEU A 113 -10.50 2.40 16.03
N ILE A 114 -10.94 1.21 15.63
CA ILE A 114 -11.60 0.25 16.53
C ILE A 114 -10.68 -0.91 16.96
N GLY A 115 -9.39 -0.86 16.58
CA GLY A 115 -8.41 -1.88 16.94
C GLY A 115 -8.65 -3.24 16.25
N LYS A 116 -9.29 -3.22 15.06
CA LYS A 116 -9.59 -4.41 14.25
C LYS A 116 -8.92 -4.38 12.88
N MET A 117 -7.86 -3.59 12.69
CA MET A 117 -7.09 -3.71 11.45
C MET A 117 -6.69 -5.18 11.26
N PRO A 118 -6.91 -5.74 10.07
CA PRO A 118 -6.11 -6.87 9.62
C PRO A 118 -4.70 -6.33 9.29
N GLY A 119 -3.61 -7.07 9.42
CA GLY A 119 -3.46 -8.36 10.12
C GLY A 119 -3.71 -8.34 11.62
#